data_AF-A0A8D9GZN1-F1
#
_entry.id   AF-A0A8D9GZN1-F1
#
_cell.length_a   1.000
_cell.length_b   1.000
_cell.length_c   1.000
_cell.angle_alpha   90.00
_cell.angle_beta   90.00
_cell.angle_gamma   90.00
#
_symmetry.space_group_name_H-M   'P 1'
#
loop_
_entity.id
_entity.type
_entity.pdbx_description
1 polymer ?
#
loop_
_entity_poly.entity_id
_entity_poly.type
_entity_poly.pdbx_seq_one_letter_code
_entity_poly.pdbx_strand_id
1 'polypeptide(L)'
;LFLWKLAQGALPLGANLQARGMMSNTNCPHCGGTETGVHLIFECPFAQHVWALAPIKPNPDFISSASIHSALTAASSLVCLPP
;
A
#
# COMPACT_ATOMS: atom_id res chain seq x y z
N LEU A 1 -5.40 13.42 -5.18
CA LEU A 1 -6.63 12.87 -4.54
C LEU A 1 -6.42 11.45 -3.97
N PHE A 2 -5.86 10.51 -4.75
CA PHE A 2 -5.68 9.11 -4.32
C PHE A 2 -4.88 8.95 -3.02
N LEU A 3 -3.64 9.44 -2.98
CA LEU A 3 -2.76 9.31 -1.80
C LEU A 3 -3.37 9.95 -0.54
N TRP A 4 -4.09 11.06 -0.71
CA TRP A 4 -4.80 11.68 0.41
C TRP A 4 -5.93 10.77 0.93
N LYS A 5 -6.76 10.20 0.04
CA LYS A 5 -7.81 9.24 0.45
C LYS A 5 -7.23 8.00 1.12
N LEU A 6 -6.09 7.52 0.63
CA LEU A 6 -5.35 6.40 1.21
C LEU A 6 -4.91 6.75 2.64
N ALA A 7 -4.25 7.89 2.83
CA ALA A 7 -3.78 8.35 4.14
C ALA A 7 -4.93 8.61 5.13
N GLN A 8 -6.12 8.98 4.65
CA GLN A 8 -7.31 9.22 5.47
C GLN A 8 -8.15 7.96 5.72
N GLY A 9 -7.74 6.76 5.25
CA GLY A 9 -8.57 5.56 5.37
C GLY A 9 -9.93 5.67 4.66
N ALA A 10 -10.00 6.53 3.63
CA ALA A 10 -11.23 6.81 2.89
C ALA A 10 -11.44 5.85 1.71
N LEU A 11 -10.42 5.05 1.37
CA LEU A 11 -10.54 4.01 0.34
C LEU A 11 -11.40 2.84 0.84
N PRO A 12 -12.20 2.21 -0.04
CA PRO A 12 -13.05 1.07 0.30
C PRO A 12 -12.23 -0.22 0.37
N LEU A 13 -11.23 -0.26 1.24
CA LEU A 13 -10.39 -1.43 1.51
C LEU A 13 -11.08 -2.35 2.49
N GLY A 14 -10.79 -3.65 2.43
CA GLY A 14 -11.38 -4.66 3.32
C GLY A 14 -11.39 -4.26 4.80
N ALA A 15 -10.27 -3.77 5.34
CA ALA A 15 -10.22 -3.30 6.74
C ALA A 15 -11.13 -2.09 7.02
N ASN A 16 -11.23 -1.14 6.07
CA ASN A 16 -12.10 0.03 6.20
C ASN A 16 -13.58 -0.32 6.03
N LEU A 17 -13.89 -1.31 5.19
CA LEU A 17 -15.24 -1.82 5.01
C LEU A 17 -15.70 -2.60 6.25
N GLN A 18 -14.83 -3.45 6.81
CA GLN A 18 -15.09 -4.15 8.08
C GLN A 18 -15.38 -3.18 9.22
N ALA A 19 -14.55 -2.13 9.36
CA ALA A 19 -14.77 -1.10 10.38
C ALA A 19 -16.11 -0.35 10.23
N ARG A 20 -16.70 -0.38 9.04
CA ARG A 20 -18.03 0.20 8.73
C ARG A 20 -19.17 -0.83 8.75
N GLY A 21 -18.91 -2.05 9.24
CA GLY A 21 -19.91 -3.11 9.36
C GLY A 21 -20.17 -3.89 8.07
N MET A 22 -19.37 -3.72 7.03
CA MET A 22 -19.45 -4.52 5.79
C MET A 22 -18.50 -5.71 5.87
N MET A 23 -19.07 -6.93 5.88
CA MET A 23 -18.33 -8.18 6.08
C MET A 23 -18.06 -8.98 4.80
N SER A 24 -18.51 -8.51 3.64
CA SER A 24 -18.29 -9.22 2.37
C SER A 24 -16.91 -8.89 1.79
N ASN A 25 -16.15 -9.94 1.46
CA ASN A 25 -14.96 -9.89 0.61
C ASN A 25 -13.87 -8.91 1.06
N THR A 26 -13.40 -9.07 2.30
CA THR A 26 -12.51 -8.13 3.00
C THR A 26 -11.03 -8.46 2.90
N ASN A 27 -10.70 -9.48 2.11
CA ASN A 27 -9.36 -9.99 1.94
C ASN A 27 -8.77 -9.43 0.64
N CYS A 28 -7.45 -9.28 0.61
CA CYS A 28 -6.73 -8.81 -0.56
C CYS A 28 -7.00 -9.76 -1.74
N PRO A 29 -7.46 -9.26 -2.91
CA PRO A 29 -7.74 -10.11 -4.06
C PRO A 29 -6.48 -10.72 -4.69
N HIS A 30 -5.29 -10.19 -4.36
CA HIS A 30 -4.02 -10.66 -4.91
C HIS A 30 -3.39 -11.78 -4.08
N CYS A 31 -3.45 -11.70 -2.75
CA CYS A 31 -2.75 -12.66 -1.88
C CYS A 31 -3.60 -13.26 -0.75
N GLY A 32 -4.88 -12.88 -0.64
CA GLY A 32 -5.80 -13.40 0.38
C GLY A 32 -5.58 -12.88 1.80
N GLY A 33 -4.59 -12.01 2.04
CA GLY A 33 -4.31 -11.41 3.36
C GLY A 33 -5.32 -10.32 3.75
N THR A 34 -5.18 -9.73 4.94
CA THR A 34 -6.01 -8.60 5.38
C THR A 34 -5.75 -7.37 4.52
N GLU A 35 -6.78 -6.84 3.86
CA GLU A 35 -6.61 -5.69 2.97
C GLU A 35 -6.61 -4.36 3.75
N THR A 36 -5.42 -3.90 4.10
CA THR A 36 -5.17 -2.56 4.66
C THR A 36 -4.51 -1.66 3.61
N GLY A 37 -4.46 -0.35 3.86
CA GLY A 37 -3.80 0.57 2.91
C GLY A 37 -2.27 0.38 2.85
N VAL A 38 -1.65 -0.03 3.96
CA VAL A 38 -0.22 -0.41 3.97
C VAL A 38 -0.04 -1.70 3.19
N HIS A 39 -0.89 -2.69 3.43
CA HIS A 39 -0.85 -3.96 2.74
C HIS A 39 -0.97 -3.78 1.22
N LEU A 40 -2.00 -3.07 0.76
CA LEU A 40 -2.29 -2.90 -0.66
C LEU A 40 -1.14 -2.25 -1.44
N ILE A 41 -0.45 -1.28 -0.84
CA ILE A 41 0.58 -0.49 -1.53
C ILE A 41 1.98 -1.03 -1.29
N PHE A 42 2.25 -1.70 -0.17
CA PHE A 42 3.63 -1.96 0.27
C PHE A 42 3.91 -3.42 0.65
N GLU A 43 3.05 -4.06 1.45
CA GLU A 43 3.35 -5.40 1.99
C GLU A 43 2.85 -6.53 1.09
N CYS A 44 1.84 -6.27 0.26
CA CYS A 44 1.27 -7.29 -0.61
C CYS A 44 2.37 -7.83 -1.55
N PRO A 45 2.54 -9.16 -1.68
CA PRO A 45 3.53 -9.74 -2.58
C PRO A 45 3.41 -9.23 -4.03
N PHE A 46 2.20 -8.93 -4.47
CA PHE A 46 1.94 -8.30 -5.75
C PHE A 46 2.51 -6.87 -5.82
N ALA A 47 2.25 -6.06 -4.79
CA ALA A 47 2.79 -4.70 -4.71
C ALA A 47 4.32 -4.69 -4.65
N GLN A 48 4.92 -5.61 -3.89
CA GLN A 48 6.38 -5.78 -3.83
C GLN A 48 6.97 -6.09 -5.21
N HIS A 49 6.33 -6.97 -5.98
CA HIS A 49 6.75 -7.24 -7.36
C HIS A 49 6.66 -5.99 -8.25
N VAL A 50 5.60 -5.20 -8.13
CA VAL A 50 5.45 -3.94 -8.88
C VAL A 50 6.57 -2.96 -8.53
N TRP A 51 6.89 -2.79 -7.24
CA TRP A 51 7.98 -1.91 -6.81
C TRP A 51 9.36 -2.39 -7.26
N ALA A 52 9.61 -3.70 -7.25
CA ALA A 52 10.87 -4.27 -7.73
C ALA A 52 11.10 -4.04 -9.24
N LEU A 53 10.01 -3.92 -10.02
CA LEU A 53 10.06 -3.62 -11.45
C LEU A 53 10.10 -2.12 -11.76
N ALA A 54 9.80 -1.27 -10.77
CA ALA A 54 9.75 0.18 -10.98
C ALA A 54 11.18 0.73 -11.19
N PRO A 55 11.38 1.65 -12.17
CA PRO A 55 12.67 2.29 -12.39
C PRO A 55 12.90 3.38 -11.34
N ILE A 56 13.11 2.98 -10.08
CA ILE A 56 13.29 3.91 -8.95
C ILE A 56 14.49 3.50 -8.09
N LYS A 57 15.15 4.46 -7.45
CA LYS A 57 16.23 4.22 -6.47
C LYS A 57 16.09 5.08 -5.22
N PRO A 58 16.60 4.61 -4.07
CA PRO A 58 17.05 3.23 -3.80
C PRO A 58 15.90 2.22 -3.86
N ASN A 59 16.20 0.91 -3.93
CA ASN A 59 15.14 -0.11 -3.86
C ASN A 59 14.41 0.04 -2.53
N PRO A 60 13.10 0.31 -2.54
CA PRO A 60 12.43 0.64 -1.30
C PRO A 60 12.18 -0.62 -0.45
N ASP A 61 12.55 -0.55 0.82
CA ASP A 61 12.18 -1.55 1.81
C ASP A 61 10.98 -1.03 2.62
N PHE A 62 9.79 -1.41 2.20
CA PHE A 62 8.55 -0.98 2.84
C PHE A 62 8.00 -1.95 3.87
N ILE A 63 8.65 -3.11 4.06
CA ILE A 63 8.21 -4.19 4.98
C ILE A 63 8.24 -3.70 6.44
N SER A 64 9.11 -2.72 6.73
CA SER A 64 9.28 -2.14 8.06
C SER A 64 8.30 -1.01 8.40
N SER A 65 7.49 -0.55 7.44
CA SER A 65 6.64 0.63 7.64
C SER A 65 5.32 0.29 8.35
N ALA A 66 5.19 0.67 9.62
CA ALA A 66 4.00 0.38 10.42
C ALA A 66 2.75 1.23 10.07
N SER A 67 2.90 2.27 9.22
CA SER A 67 1.83 3.20 8.85
C SER A 67 2.00 3.72 7.43
N ILE A 68 0.86 4.05 6.79
CA ILE A 68 0.82 4.69 5.47
C ILE A 68 1.60 6.00 5.49
N HIS A 69 1.49 6.78 6.56
CA HIS A 69 2.19 8.05 6.64
C HIS A 69 3.71 7.85 6.63
N SER A 70 4.23 6.93 7.45
CA SER A 70 5.67 6.61 7.44
C SER A 70 6.14 6.07 6.09
N ALA A 71 5.32 5.24 5.44
CA ALA A 71 5.64 4.66 4.15
C ALA A 71 5.69 5.72 3.03
N LEU A 72 4.73 6.65 3.02
CA LEU A 72 4.71 7.78 2.08
C LEU A 72 5.87 8.76 2.32
N THR A 73 6.23 9.00 3.57
CA THR A 73 7.40 9.82 3.91
C THR A 73 8.70 9.16 3.46
N ALA A 74 8.83 7.83 3.59
CA ALA A 74 9.97 7.11 3.03
C ALA A 74 9.99 7.16 1.50
N ALA A 75 8.83 6.95 0.87
CA ALA A 75 8.69 6.96 -0.58
C ALA A 75 8.99 8.34 -1.22
N SER A 76 8.82 9.44 -0.48
CA SER A 76 9.12 10.79 -0.99
C SER A 76 10.61 11.03 -1.26
N SER A 77 11.49 10.19 -0.70
CA SER A 77 12.93 10.23 -0.94
C SER A 77 13.39 9.46 -2.18
N LEU A 78 12.48 8.72 -2.83
CA LEU A 78 12.79 7.90 -4.00
C LEU A 78 12.95 8.76 -5.26
N VAL A 79 13.89 8.38 -6.11
CA VAL A 79 14.19 9.05 -7.37
C VAL A 79 13.84 8.14 -8.54
N CYS A 80 13.07 8.66 -9.49
CA CYS A 80 12.79 7.99 -10.76
C CYS A 80 14.04 7.96 -11.63
N LEU A 81 14.40 6.79 -12.13
CA LEU A 81 15.46 6.59 -13.10
C LEU A 81 14.98 6.97 -14.50
N PRO A 82 15.88 7.45 -15.37
CA PRO A 82 15.57 7.68 -16.77
C PRO A 82 15.26 6.35 -17.50
N PRO A 83 14.46 6.40 -18.58
CA PRO A 83 14.08 5.24 -19.39
C PRO A 83 15.25 4.65 -20.19
#